data_AF-A0A5E6QWD6-F1
#
_entry.id   AF-A0A5E6QWD6-F1
#
_cell.length_a   1.000
_cell.length_b   1.000
_cell.length_c   1.000
_cell.angle_alpha   90.00
_cell.angle_beta   90.00
_cell.angle_gamma   90.00
#
_symmetry.space_group_name_H-M   'P 1'
#
loop_
_entity.id
_entity.type
_entity.pdbx_description
1 polymer ?
#
loop_
_entity_poly.entity_id
_entity_poly.type
_entity_poly.pdbx_seq_one_letter_code
_entity_poly.pdbx_strand_id
1 'polypeptide(L)'
;MTDPTTKSTPRDHIAHHPFRVRPDLSLLDALEHAAVYLNCAEALAHQAPSVARPDHSSSLRWASQQMLANARALIVASIAGQQAAQARGNV
;
A
#
# COMPACT_ATOMS: atom_id res chain seq x y z
N MET A 1 -40.77 -14.69 1.15
CA MET A 1 -39.83 -13.70 1.69
C MET A 1 -38.50 -13.98 1.00
N THR A 2 -38.11 -13.17 0.02
CA THR A 2 -36.93 -13.40 -0.83
C THR A 2 -35.71 -12.71 -0.21
N ASP A 3 -34.71 -13.51 0.17
CA ASP A 3 -33.41 -13.03 0.61
C ASP A 3 -32.68 -12.27 -0.52
N PRO A 4 -32.06 -11.10 -0.24
CA PRO A 4 -31.26 -10.41 -1.22
C PRO A 4 -29.90 -11.10 -1.32
N THR A 5 -29.65 -11.79 -2.43
CA THR A 5 -28.33 -12.32 -2.77
C THR A 5 -27.36 -11.16 -2.99
N THR A 6 -26.53 -10.87 -1.98
CA THR A 6 -25.44 -9.90 -2.12
C THR A 6 -24.44 -10.45 -3.13
N LYS A 7 -24.56 -10.00 -4.39
CA LYS A 7 -23.63 -10.31 -5.47
C LYS A 7 -22.28 -9.73 -5.08
N SER A 8 -21.40 -10.58 -4.53
CA SER A 8 -20.00 -10.23 -4.28
C SER A 8 -19.40 -9.89 -5.64
N THR A 9 -19.17 -8.61 -5.89
CA THR A 9 -18.45 -8.16 -7.06
C THR A 9 -17.08 -8.83 -7.06
N PRO A 10 -16.67 -9.50 -8.14
CA PRO A 10 -15.31 -10.03 -8.23
C PRO A 10 -14.38 -8.83 -8.09
N ARG A 11 -13.64 -8.79 -6.98
CA ARG A 11 -12.62 -7.79 -6.78
C ARG A 11 -11.52 -8.17 -7.75
N ASP A 12 -11.56 -7.58 -8.95
CA ASP A 12 -10.54 -7.76 -9.98
C ASP A 12 -9.19 -7.58 -9.30
N HIS A 13 -8.46 -8.69 -9.12
CA HIS A 13 -7.12 -8.73 -8.56
C HIS A 13 -6.10 -8.24 -9.59
N ILE A 14 -6.47 -7.27 -10.41
CA ILE A 14 -5.49 -6.55 -11.19
C ILE A 14 -4.70 -5.76 -10.15
N ALA A 15 -3.47 -6.20 -9.92
CA ALA A 15 -2.48 -5.54 -9.08
C ALA A 15 -2.02 -4.22 -9.72
N HIS A 16 -2.97 -3.39 -10.15
CA HIS A 16 -2.78 -1.96 -10.27
C HIS A 16 -2.55 -1.48 -8.85
N HIS A 17 -1.28 -1.39 -8.45
CA HIS A 17 -0.93 -0.63 -7.26
C HIS A 17 -1.66 0.72 -7.37
N PRO A 18 -2.50 1.09 -6.39
CA PRO A 18 -3.37 2.26 -6.51
C PRO A 18 -2.57 3.58 -6.61
N PHE A 19 -1.26 3.51 -6.39
CA PHE A 19 -0.34 4.61 -6.54
C PHE A 19 0.30 4.58 -7.93
N ARG A 20 -0.21 5.43 -8.83
CA ARG A 20 0.62 5.96 -9.92
C ARG A 20 1.64 6.89 -9.27
N VAL A 21 2.84 6.38 -8.98
CA VAL A 21 3.91 7.23 -8.47
C VAL A 21 4.26 8.25 -9.55
N ARG A 22 4.22 9.51 -9.15
CA ARG A 22 4.59 10.64 -10.00
C ARG A 22 6.00 10.40 -10.54
N PRO A 23 6.22 10.53 -11.87
CA PRO A 23 7.50 10.19 -12.49
C PRO A 23 8.67 11.08 -12.03
N ASP A 24 8.36 12.19 -11.36
CA ASP A 24 9.30 13.18 -10.83
C ASP A 24 9.49 13.11 -9.31
N LEU A 25 8.93 12.10 -8.63
CA LEU A 25 9.10 11.98 -7.19
C LEU A 25 10.53 11.49 -6.87
N SER A 26 11.30 12.31 -6.16
CA SER A 26 12.67 11.94 -5.79
C SER A 26 12.67 10.71 -4.88
N LEU A 27 13.73 9.90 -4.93
CA LEU A 27 13.84 8.74 -4.05
C LEU A 27 13.80 9.14 -2.57
N LEU A 28 14.34 10.32 -2.23
CA LEU A 28 14.28 10.84 -0.86
C LEU A 28 12.83 11.11 -0.43
N ASP A 29 12.07 11.85 -1.25
CA ASP A 29 10.65 12.11 -0.97
C ASP A 29 9.85 10.81 -0.88
N ALA A 30 10.19 9.82 -1.71
CA ALA A 30 9.58 8.49 -1.69
C ALA A 30 9.81 7.77 -0.36
N LEU A 31 11.04 7.84 0.16
CA LEU A 31 11.42 7.23 1.43
C LEU A 31 10.76 7.95 2.61
N GLU A 32 10.69 9.27 2.59
CA GLU A 32 9.99 10.05 3.63
C GLU A 32 8.50 9.69 3.70
N HIS A 33 7.83 9.60 2.55
CA HIS A 33 6.43 9.18 2.49
C HIS A 33 6.26 7.70 2.85
N ALA A 34 7.17 6.83 2.41
CA ALA A 34 7.13 5.41 2.78
C ALA A 34 7.31 5.21 4.28
N ALA A 35 8.14 6.02 4.95
CA ALA A 35 8.34 5.96 6.39
C ALA A 35 7.03 6.24 7.16
N VAL A 36 6.22 7.20 6.71
CA VAL A 36 4.89 7.45 7.30
C VAL A 36 4.00 6.20 7.20
N TYR A 37 3.93 5.59 6.02
CA TYR A 37 3.16 4.36 5.84
C TYR A 37 3.70 3.20 6.68
N LEU A 38 5.03 3.05 6.81
CA LEU A 38 5.64 2.00 7.63
C LEU A 38 5.33 2.21 9.13
N ASN A 39 5.44 3.44 9.62
CA ASN A 39 5.09 3.78 11.01
C ASN A 39 3.61 3.49 11.30
N CYS A 40 2.72 3.84 10.36
CA CYS A 40 1.30 3.49 10.47
C CYS A 40 1.08 1.97 10.45
N ALA A 41 1.78 1.24 9.57
CA ALA A 41 1.69 -0.20 9.49
C ALA A 41 2.09 -0.85 10.82
N GLU A 42 3.18 -0.38 11.43
CA GLU A 42 3.68 -0.86 12.72
C GLU A 42 2.69 -0.57 13.85
N ALA A 43 2.19 0.67 13.95
CA ALA A 43 1.22 1.05 14.99
C ALA A 43 -0.05 0.19 14.91
N LEU A 44 -0.58 -0.02 13.70
CA LEU A 44 -1.76 -0.86 13.46
C LEU A 44 -1.48 -2.34 13.79
N ALA A 45 -0.30 -2.86 13.45
CA ALA A 45 0.09 -4.23 13.77
C ALA A 45 0.23 -4.42 15.28
N HIS A 46 0.77 -3.43 16.00
CA HIS A 46 0.92 -3.48 17.45
C HIS A 46 -0.42 -3.40 18.19
N GLN A 47 -1.39 -2.65 17.63
CA GLN A 47 -2.73 -2.52 18.19
C GLN A 47 -3.64 -3.72 17.87
N ALA A 48 -3.43 -4.42 16.76
CA ALA A 48 -4.33 -5.51 16.35
C ALA A 48 -4.53 -6.62 17.42
N PRO A 49 -3.50 -7.05 18.18
CA PRO A 49 -3.67 -8.06 19.24
C PRO A 49 -4.38 -7.54 20.50
N SER A 50 -4.36 -6.24 20.78
CA SER A 50 -4.97 -5.67 21.99
C SER A 50 -6.48 -5.44 21.84
N VAL A 51 -7.01 -5.57 20.62
CA VAL A 51 -8.45 -5.41 20.34
C VAL A 51 -9.19 -6.71 20.60
N ALA A 52 -10.02 -6.72 21.65
CA ALA A 52 -10.81 -7.87 22.06
C ALA A 52 -11.81 -8.36 20.99
N ARG A 53 -12.25 -7.49 20.07
CA ARG A 53 -13.21 -7.82 19.02
C ARG A 53 -12.50 -8.41 17.78
N PRO A 54 -12.73 -9.68 17.40
CA PRO A 54 -11.99 -10.35 16.33
C PRO A 54 -12.07 -9.66 14.97
N ASP A 55 -13.24 -9.12 14.61
CA ASP A 55 -13.46 -8.41 13.34
C ASP A 55 -12.62 -7.13 13.24
N HIS A 56 -12.50 -6.41 14.36
CA HIS A 56 -11.72 -5.18 14.43
C HIS A 56 -10.22 -5.48 14.42
N SER A 57 -9.78 -6.51 15.15
CA SER A 57 -8.40 -7.01 15.08
C SER A 57 -8.01 -7.40 13.65
N SER A 58 -8.90 -8.10 12.94
CA SER A 58 -8.68 -8.51 11.55
C SER A 58 -8.65 -7.31 10.61
N SER A 59 -9.50 -6.30 10.83
CA SER A 59 -9.48 -5.04 10.07
C SER A 59 -8.19 -4.25 10.27
N LEU A 60 -7.69 -4.14 11.51
CA LEU A 60 -6.42 -3.47 11.80
C LEU A 60 -5.24 -4.19 11.13
N ARG A 61 -5.24 -5.52 11.15
CA ARG A 61 -4.22 -6.33 10.49
C ARG A 61 -4.24 -6.14 8.97
N TRP A 62 -5.43 -6.14 8.38
CA TRP A 62 -5.59 -5.84 6.95
C TRP A 62 -5.11 -4.42 6.62
N ALA A 63 -5.48 -3.43 7.42
CA ALA A 63 -5.04 -2.04 7.23
C ALA A 63 -3.51 -1.90 7.32
N SER A 64 -2.88 -2.56 8.31
CA SER A 64 -1.42 -2.63 8.45
C SER A 64 -0.76 -3.20 7.18
N GLN A 65 -1.30 -4.30 6.64
CA GLN A 65 -0.80 -4.90 5.41
C GLN A 65 -0.94 -3.96 4.20
N GLN A 66 -2.04 -3.20 4.11
CA GLN A 66 -2.20 -2.20 3.05
C GLN A 66 -1.17 -1.07 3.19
N MET A 67 -0.93 -0.56 4.40
CA MET A 67 0.08 0.48 4.62
C MET A 67 1.49 -0.01 4.20
N LEU A 68 1.84 -1.25 4.54
CA LEU A 68 3.10 -1.87 4.10
C LEU A 68 3.17 -2.02 2.57
N ALA A 69 2.09 -2.46 1.93
CA ALA A 69 2.03 -2.61 0.48
C ALA A 69 2.21 -1.26 -0.23
N ASN A 70 1.65 -0.18 0.34
CA ASN A 70 1.76 1.17 -0.19
C ASN A 70 3.19 1.70 -0.09
N ALA A 71 3.82 1.55 1.08
CA ALA A 71 5.23 1.91 1.28
C ALA A 71 6.13 1.20 0.25
N ARG A 72 5.94 -0.11 0.07
CA ARG A 72 6.71 -0.90 -0.89
C ARG A 72 6.49 -0.42 -2.33
N ALA A 73 5.24 -0.18 -2.72
CA ALA A 73 4.91 0.28 -4.07
C ALA A 73 5.59 1.62 -4.38
N LEU A 74 5.60 2.53 -3.40
CA LEU A 74 6.22 3.85 -3.54
C LEU A 74 7.73 3.72 -3.79
N ILE A 75 8.43 2.95 -2.95
CA ILE A 75 9.87 2.72 -3.08
C ILE A 75 10.21 2.09 -4.43
N VAL A 76 9.51 1.02 -4.82
CA VAL A 76 9.77 0.30 -6.08
C VAL A 76 9.57 1.20 -7.28
N ALA A 77 8.49 1.97 -7.31
CA ALA A 77 8.22 2.85 -8.44
C ALA A 77 9.19 4.02 -8.53
N SER A 78 9.66 4.57 -7.40
CA SER A 78 10.71 5.61 -7.41
C SER A 78 12.06 5.07 -7.88
N ILE A 79 12.45 3.85 -7.48
CA ILE A 79 13.66 3.20 -8.01
C ILE A 79 13.55 2.98 -9.52
N ALA A 80 12.41 2.46 -9.99
CA ALA A 80 12.18 2.25 -11.41
C ALA A 80 12.21 3.58 -12.20
N GLY A 81 11.64 4.65 -11.64
CA GLY A 81 11.70 6.00 -12.21
C GLY A 81 13.13 6.52 -12.35
N GLN A 82 13.97 6.35 -11.31
CA GLN A 82 15.37 6.75 -11.35
C GLN A 82 16.18 5.97 -12.38
N GLN A 83 16.00 4.65 -12.44
CA GLN A 83 16.68 3.81 -13.44
C GLN A 83 16.28 4.20 -14.87
N ALA A 84 15.00 4.48 -15.09
CA ALA A 84 14.50 4.94 -16.38
C ALA A 84 15.02 6.35 -16.77
N ALA A 85 15.26 7.23 -15.78
CA ALA A 85 15.88 8.54 -16.02
C ALA A 85 17.37 8.40 -16.37
N GLN A 86 18.12 7.55 -15.64
CA GLN A 86 19.53 7.25 -15.94
C GLN A 86 19.71 6.66 -17.34
N ALA A 87 18.83 5.74 -17.75
CA ALA A 87 18.87 5.15 -19.08
C ALA A 87 18.67 6.18 -20.21
N ARG A 88 17.94 7.28 -19.96
CA ARG A 88 17.72 8.36 -20.94
C ARG A 88 18.85 9.39 -21.00
N GLY A 89 19.62 9.56 -19.92
CA GLY A 89 20.77 10.47 -19.88
C GLY A 89 22.06 9.89 -20.45
N ASN A 90 22.10 8.56 -20.68
CA ASN A 90 23.22 7.84 -21.29
C ASN A 90 23.05 7.62 -22.81
N VAL A 91 22.15 8.38 -23.46
CA VAL A 91 21.89 8.39 -24.92
C VAL A 91 22.13 9.80 -25.44
#